data_AF-A0A2P8LIM7-F1
#
_entry.id   AF-A0A2P8LIM7-F1
#
_cell.length_a   1.000
_cell.length_b   1.000
_cell.length_c   1.000
_cell.angle_alpha   90.00
_cell.angle_beta   90.00
_cell.angle_gamma   90.00
#
_symmetry.space_group_name_H-M   'P 1'
#
loop_
_entity.id
_entity.type
_entity.pdbx_description
1 polymer ?
#
loop_
_entity_poly.entity_id
_entity_poly.type
_entity_poly.pdbx_seq_one_letter_code
_entity_poly.pdbx_strand_id
1 'polypeptide(L)'
;MIGEAIQSDTLKALVSQHAIREAVVGRVAGDDAKWTLSIRLGGPTARLVPVRSRREPLRTWASLTAVGRFAESLGITAFIVEL
;
A
#
# COMPACT_ATOMS: atom_id res chain seq x y z
N MET A 1 -12.48 -4.87 -13.38
CA MET A 1 -11.68 -3.64 -13.51
C MET A 1 -10.93 -3.47 -12.20
N ILE A 2 -9.62 -3.77 -12.16
CA ILE A 2 -8.81 -3.42 -10.98
C ILE A 2 -8.78 -1.88 -11.00
N GLY A 3 -9.46 -1.25 -10.04
CA GLY A 3 -9.47 0.21 -9.90
C GLY A 3 -8.03 0.74 -9.86
N GLU A 4 -7.83 2.01 -10.21
CA GLU A 4 -6.50 2.67 -10.20
C GLU A 4 -5.64 2.14 -9.06
N ALA A 5 -4.46 1.63 -9.38
CA ALA A 5 -3.50 1.12 -8.41
C ALA A 5 -2.22 1.95 -8.52
N ILE A 6 -1.69 2.39 -7.37
CA ILE A 6 -0.53 3.27 -7.30
C ILE A 6 0.72 2.46 -7.62
N GLN A 7 1.45 2.87 -8.66
CA GLN A 7 2.74 2.28 -8.97
C GLN A 7 3.77 2.67 -7.89
N SER A 8 4.66 1.75 -7.54
CA SER A 8 5.66 1.97 -6.48
C SER A 8 6.51 3.25 -6.66
N ASP A 9 6.85 3.62 -7.89
CA ASP A 9 7.59 4.87 -8.16
C ASP A 9 6.74 6.12 -7.87
N THR A 10 5.46 6.08 -8.25
CA THR A 10 4.47 7.13 -7.94
C THR A 10 4.24 7.23 -6.44
N LEU A 11 4.19 6.09 -5.74
CA LEU A 11 4.05 6.05 -4.30
C LEU A 11 5.19 6.81 -3.60
N LYS A 12 6.43 6.63 -4.05
CA LYS A 12 7.59 7.36 -3.51
C LYS A 12 7.40 8.87 -3.63
N ALA A 13 6.95 9.36 -4.78
CA ALA A 13 6.68 10.78 -4.99
C ALA A 13 5.56 11.29 -4.07
N LEU A 14 4.50 10.52 -3.87
CA LEU A 14 3.39 10.87 -2.96
C LEU A 14 3.83 10.94 -1.50
N VAL A 15 4.69 10.02 -1.05
CA VAL A 15 5.29 10.11 0.30
C VAL A 15 6.12 11.38 0.43
N SER A 16 6.99 11.67 -0.53
CA SER A 16 7.86 12.85 -0.49
C SER A 16 7.07 14.18 -0.50
N GLN A 17 5.88 14.19 -1.10
CA GLN A 17 4.98 15.35 -1.12
C GLN A 17 4.05 15.41 0.10
N HIS A 18 4.16 14.48 1.05
CA HIS A 18 3.25 14.34 2.20
C HIS A 18 1.77 14.24 1.77
N ALA A 19 1.51 13.64 0.60
CA ALA A 19 0.16 13.49 0.04
C ALA A 19 -0.59 12.27 0.60
N ILE A 20 0.13 11.37 1.28
CA ILE A 20 -0.43 10.17 1.90
C ILE A 20 -1.06 10.54 3.23
N ARG A 21 -2.34 10.20 3.37
CA ARG A 21 -3.04 10.36 4.64
C ARG A 21 -2.88 9.12 5.53
N GLU A 22 -3.14 7.96 4.95
CA GLU A 22 -3.09 6.68 5.67
C GLU A 22 -2.45 5.62 4.78
N ALA A 23 -1.62 4.79 5.41
CA ALA A 23 -1.15 3.53 4.86
C ALA A 23 -1.85 2.41 5.62
N VAL A 24 -2.49 1.50 4.88
CA VAL A 24 -3.25 0.37 5.45
C VAL A 24 -2.71 -0.93 4.86
N VAL A 25 -2.39 -1.86 5.74
CA VAL A 25 -1.88 -3.18 5.41
C VAL A 25 -2.96 -4.20 5.75
N GLY A 26 -3.33 -5.02 4.78
CA GLY A 26 -4.39 -6.01 4.94
C GLY A 26 -4.05 -7.34 4.27
N ARG A 27 -4.89 -8.34 4.50
CA ARG A 27 -4.82 -9.62 3.79
C ARG A 27 -5.32 -9.49 2.36
N VAL A 28 -4.75 -10.30 1.48
CA VAL A 28 -5.23 -10.39 0.09
C VAL A 28 -6.50 -11.23 0.10
N ALA A 29 -7.59 -10.71 -0.47
CA ALA A 29 -8.84 -11.45 -0.58
C ALA A 29 -8.62 -12.77 -1.34
N GLY A 30 -8.96 -13.90 -0.69
CA GLY A 30 -8.77 -15.24 -1.24
C GLY A 30 -7.37 -15.82 -1.07
N ASP A 31 -6.45 -15.11 -0.42
CA ASP A 31 -5.12 -15.60 -0.05
C ASP A 31 -4.64 -14.97 1.26
N ASP A 32 -5.12 -15.51 2.38
CA ASP A 32 -4.81 -15.02 3.73
C ASP A 32 -3.33 -15.21 4.10
N ALA A 33 -2.54 -15.95 3.31
CA ALA A 33 -1.11 -16.03 3.51
C ALA A 33 -0.38 -14.77 3.03
N LYS A 34 -1.01 -13.98 2.16
CA LYS A 34 -0.40 -12.79 1.55
C LYS A 34 -0.92 -11.49 2.16
N TRP A 35 -0.01 -10.52 2.17
CA TRP A 35 -0.27 -9.16 2.59
C TRP A 35 -0.29 -8.23 1.39
N THR A 36 -1.05 -7.15 1.50
CA THR A 36 -1.01 -6.03 0.56
C THR A 36 -0.97 -4.70 1.31
N LEU A 37 -0.52 -3.66 0.61
CA LEU A 37 -0.44 -2.28 1.09
C LEU A 37 -1.37 -1.44 0.23
N SER A 38 -2.25 -0.68 0.88
CA SER A 38 -3.14 0.29 0.25
C SER A 38 -2.97 1.66 0.90
N ILE A 39 -3.22 2.71 0.10
CA ILE A 39 -2.96 4.09 0.48
C ILE A 39 -4.25 4.88 0.37
N ARG A 40 -4.56 5.68 1.39
CA ARG A 40 -5.62 6.68 1.31
C ARG A 40 -5.02 8.00 0.84
N LEU A 41 -5.52 8.48 -0.30
CA LEU A 41 -5.23 9.82 -0.81
C LEU A 41 -6.44 10.72 -0.53
N GLY A 42 -6.24 11.87 0.12
CA GLY A 42 -7.29 12.88 0.32
C GLY A 42 -8.09 12.75 1.62
N GLY A 43 -9.42 12.86 1.54
CA GLY A 43 -10.34 12.95 2.69
C GLY A 43 -10.47 11.64 3.50
N PRO A 44 -11.06 11.67 4.71
CA PRO A 44 -11.21 10.49 5.56
C PRO A 44 -12.02 9.35 4.92
N THR A 45 -12.92 9.69 4.00
CA THR A 45 -13.80 8.75 3.29
C THR A 45 -13.26 8.34 1.92
N ALA A 46 -12.10 8.86 1.50
CA ALA A 46 -11.52 8.53 0.20
C ALA A 46 -11.19 7.04 0.12
N ARG A 47 -11.40 6.39 -1.02
CA ARG A 47 -11.14 4.96 -1.16
C ARG A 47 -9.65 4.63 -0.91
N LEU A 48 -9.39 3.48 -0.29
CA LEU A 48 -8.06 2.89 -0.24
C LEU A 48 -7.63 2.42 -1.63
N VAL A 49 -6.47 2.88 -2.07
CA VAL A 49 -5.90 2.57 -3.37
C VAL A 49 -4.75 1.57 -3.20
N PRO A 50 -4.83 0.36 -3.80
CA PRO A 50 -3.78 -0.63 -3.64
C PRO A 50 -2.48 -0.23 -4.32
N VAL A 51 -1.36 -0.70 -3.77
CA VAL A 51 -0.04 -0.53 -4.35
C VAL A 51 0.24 -1.66 -5.33
N ARG A 52 0.78 -1.31 -6.50
CA ARG A 52 1.24 -2.25 -7.52
C ARG A 52 2.74 -2.09 -7.80
N SER A 53 3.30 -3.08 -8.48
CA SER A 53 4.66 -3.02 -9.02
C SER A 53 4.62 -2.92 -10.54
N ARG A 54 5.78 -2.85 -11.20
CA ARG A 54 5.84 -2.92 -12.67
C ARG A 54 5.44 -4.29 -13.22
N ARG A 55 5.63 -5.36 -12.44
CA ARG A 55 5.40 -6.75 -12.87
C ARG A 55 4.11 -7.34 -12.32
N GLU A 56 3.61 -6.80 -11.22
CA GLU A 56 2.45 -7.32 -10.51
C GLU A 56 1.34 -6.27 -10.48
N PRO A 57 0.11 -6.61 -10.92
CA PRO A 57 -1.03 -5.69 -10.91
C PRO A 57 -1.50 -5.34 -9.49
N LEU A 58 -1.24 -6.23 -8.53
CA LEU A 58 -1.35 -5.99 -7.10
C LEU A 58 -0.04 -6.46 -6.48
N ARG A 59 0.65 -5.58 -5.78
CA ARG A 59 1.88 -5.98 -5.09
C ARG A 59 1.49 -6.74 -3.83
N THR A 60 2.11 -7.91 -3.65
CA THR A 60 1.87 -8.76 -2.49
C THR A 60 3.16 -9.12 -1.77
N TRP A 61 3.06 -9.41 -0.48
CA TRP A 61 4.18 -9.79 0.36
C TRP A 61 3.84 -11.05 1.16
N ALA A 62 4.83 -11.90 1.39
CA ALA A 62 4.67 -13.12 2.17
C ALA A 62 4.59 -12.87 3.69
N SER A 63 4.99 -11.69 4.18
CA SER A 63 4.98 -11.36 5.59
C SER A 63 4.79 -9.88 5.85
N LEU A 64 4.22 -9.54 7.02
CA LEU A 64 4.05 -8.16 7.49
C LEU A 64 5.41 -7.45 7.63
N THR A 65 6.46 -8.18 8.05
CA THR A 65 7.83 -7.66 8.12
C THR A 65 8.33 -7.20 6.75
N ALA A 66 8.03 -7.92 5.67
CA ALA A 66 8.42 -7.51 4.33
C ALA A 66 7.66 -6.26 3.85
N VAL A 67 6.41 -6.08 4.27
CA VAL A 67 5.65 -4.84 4.05
C VAL A 67 6.30 -3.68 4.81
N GLY A 68 6.66 -3.88 6.09
CA GLY A 68 7.31 -2.86 6.92
C GLY A 68 8.62 -2.35 6.32
N ARG A 69 9.51 -3.26 5.90
CA ARG A 69 10.77 -2.89 5.22
C ARG A 69 10.54 -2.09 3.93
N PHE A 70 9.49 -2.44 3.19
CA PHE A 70 9.12 -1.69 1.99
C PHE A 70 8.59 -0.29 2.34
N ALA A 71 7.71 -0.18 3.34
CA ALA A 71 7.17 1.09 3.83
C ALA A 71 8.29 2.02 4.31
N GLU A 72 9.21 1.51 5.13
CA GLU A 72 10.40 2.25 5.61
C GLU A 72 11.25 2.76 4.45
N SER A 73 11.50 1.93 3.43
CA SER A 73 12.29 2.32 2.25
C SER A 73 11.69 3.48 1.44
N LEU A 74 10.40 3.76 1.64
CA LEU A 74 9.68 4.86 1.00
C LEU A 74 9.50 6.07 1.93
N GLY A 75 9.83 5.96 3.21
CA GLY A 75 9.62 7.00 4.21
C GLY A 75 8.24 6.95 4.90
N ILE A 76 7.51 5.85 4.78
CA ILE A 76 6.26 5.64 5.52
C ILE A 76 6.63 5.16 6.93
N THR A 77 6.34 5.98 7.93
CA THR A 77 6.75 5.75 9.33
C THR A 77 5.74 4.93 10.14
N ALA A 78 4.49 4.88 9.70
CA ALA A 78 3.42 4.12 10.35
C ALA A 78 2.39 3.64 9.33
N PHE A 79 1.76 2.50 9.63
CA PHE A 79 0.61 1.99 8.89
C PHE A 79 -0.33 1.27 9.84
N ILE A 80 -1.60 1.20 9.46
CA ILE A 80 -2.65 0.47 10.16
C ILE A 80 -2.66 -0.97 9.63
N VAL A 81 -2.86 -1.94 10.50
CA VAL A 81 -3.04 -3.35 10.10
C VAL A 81 -4.51 -3.72 10.26
N GLU A 82 -5.12 -4.19 9.18
CA GLU A 82 -6.47 -4.74 9.16
C GLU A 82 -6.39 -6.26 8.94
N LEU A 83 -7.10 -7.02 9.77
CA LEU A 83 -7.13 -8.50 9.77
C LEU A 83 -8.45 -9.01 9.21
#